data_AF-A0A935MF01-F1
#
_entry.id   AF-A0A935MF01-F1
#
_cell.length_a   1.000
_cell.length_b   1.000
_cell.length_c   1.000
_cell.angle_alpha   90.00
_cell.angle_beta   90.00
_cell.angle_gamma   90.00
#
_symmetry.space_group_name_H-M   'P 1'
#
loop_
_entity.id
_entity.type
_entity.pdbx_description
1 polymer ?
#
loop_
_entity_poly.entity_id
_entity_poly.type
_entity_poly.pdbx_seq_one_letter_code
_entity_poly.pdbx_strand_id
1 'polypeptide(L)'
;MSNQNIVIPLKRFLLVEQCPASWKGLDLYLLRDENVVFYVGQSFLAFARVWEHLISGFKGHSMVGRFVWCNWPKSMSFTIELLSSQSEQFSVVRNELNASERLLIQRWSPCLNISHNSQQTPLPDSYLPPNAPFRRRRSLNMLILEAERVVKAEDTQLWLQDLK
;
A
#
# COMPACT_ATOMS: atom_id res chain seq x y z
N MET A 1 2.12 -17.76 -17.63
CA MET A 1 2.50 -17.77 -16.20
C MET A 1 1.57 -16.78 -15.51
N SER A 2 0.81 -17.24 -14.53
CA SER A 2 -0.30 -16.51 -13.92
C SER A 2 0.13 -15.14 -13.38
N ASN A 3 -0.53 -14.07 -13.87
CA ASN A 3 -0.46 -12.71 -13.36
C ASN A 3 -0.88 -12.68 -11.87
N GLN A 4 0.03 -12.98 -10.96
CA GLN A 4 -0.22 -12.83 -9.53
C GLN A 4 0.04 -11.37 -9.15
N ASN A 5 -0.99 -10.54 -9.32
CA ASN A 5 -1.12 -9.30 -8.56
C ASN A 5 -1.79 -9.67 -7.22
N ILE A 6 -1.23 -9.17 -6.12
CA ILE A 6 -1.85 -9.26 -4.80
C ILE A 6 -2.47 -7.92 -4.49
N VAL A 7 -3.79 -7.90 -4.31
CA VAL A 7 -4.55 -6.71 -3.93
C VAL A 7 -5.12 -6.97 -2.54
N ILE A 8 -4.67 -6.22 -1.54
CA ILE A 8 -5.04 -6.45 -0.14
C ILE A 8 -5.28 -5.13 0.60
N PRO A 9 -6.40 -4.99 1.35
CA PRO A 9 -6.61 -3.83 2.20
C PRO A 9 -5.50 -3.71 3.26
N LEU A 10 -5.07 -2.49 3.57
CA LEU A 10 -4.00 -2.21 4.52
C LEU A 10 -4.27 -2.87 5.88
N LYS A 11 -5.51 -2.79 6.36
CA LYS A 11 -5.92 -3.44 7.62
C LYS A 11 -5.67 -4.94 7.65
N ARG A 12 -5.79 -5.65 6.51
CA ARG A 12 -5.48 -7.07 6.39
C ARG A 12 -3.99 -7.31 6.16
N PHE A 13 -3.33 -6.45 5.37
CA PHE A 13 -1.88 -6.49 5.17
C PHE A 13 -1.11 -6.42 6.49
N LEU A 14 -1.56 -5.55 7.43
CA LEU A 14 -0.97 -5.41 8.76
C LEU A 14 -1.01 -6.70 9.61
N LEU A 15 -1.87 -7.65 9.27
CA LEU A 15 -2.02 -8.93 9.98
C LEU A 15 -1.17 -10.05 9.33
N VAL A 16 -0.50 -9.76 8.21
CA VAL A 16 0.42 -10.69 7.57
C VAL A 16 1.79 -10.53 8.22
N GLU A 17 2.08 -11.38 9.20
CA GLU A 17 3.33 -11.31 9.99
C GLU A 17 4.58 -11.72 9.19
N GLN A 18 4.42 -12.65 8.24
CA GLN A 18 5.51 -13.19 7.44
C GLN A 18 5.14 -13.14 5.96
N CYS A 19 6.12 -12.80 5.11
CA CYS A 19 5.91 -12.77 3.67
C CYS A 19 5.51 -14.15 3.14
N PRO A 20 4.30 -14.32 2.57
CA PRO A 20 3.90 -15.58 1.96
C PRO A 20 4.87 -15.98 0.83
N ALA A 21 5.11 -17.28 0.66
CA ALA A 21 6.07 -17.77 -0.33
C ALA A 21 5.75 -17.31 -1.76
N SER A 22 4.46 -17.23 -2.11
CA SER A 22 3.98 -16.73 -3.41
C SER A 22 4.23 -15.23 -3.63
N TRP A 23 4.50 -14.45 -2.57
CA TRP A 23 4.71 -13.01 -2.67
C TRP A 23 6.19 -12.63 -2.79
N LYS A 24 7.11 -13.59 -2.60
CA LYS A 24 8.55 -13.33 -2.59
C LYS A 24 9.12 -12.84 -3.94
N GLY A 25 8.45 -13.13 -5.05
CA GLY A 25 8.82 -12.65 -6.39
C GLY A 25 8.17 -11.34 -6.81
N LEU A 26 7.42 -10.69 -5.91
CA LEU A 26 6.77 -9.41 -6.17
C LEU A 26 7.73 -8.29 -5.79
N ASP A 27 8.06 -7.46 -6.77
CA ASP A 27 9.11 -6.46 -6.70
C ASP A 27 8.61 -5.02 -6.94
N LEU A 28 7.31 -4.87 -7.21
CA LEU A 28 6.62 -3.59 -7.38
C LEU A 28 5.48 -3.49 -6.37
N TYR A 29 5.19 -2.28 -5.88
CA TYR A 29 4.06 -2.04 -5.02
C TYR A 29 3.37 -0.70 -5.27
N LEU A 30 2.06 -0.68 -5.03
CA LEU A 30 1.25 0.53 -5.01
C LEU A 30 0.54 0.68 -3.68
N LEU A 31 0.37 1.93 -3.25
CA LEU A 31 -0.53 2.33 -2.18
C LEU A 31 -1.60 3.23 -2.80
N ARG A 32 -2.87 2.87 -2.64
CA ARG A 32 -4.00 3.62 -3.21
C ARG A 32 -5.26 3.55 -2.36
N ASP A 33 -6.25 4.37 -2.65
CA ASP A 33 -7.64 4.09 -2.30
C ASP A 33 -8.41 3.62 -3.55
N GLU A 34 -9.74 3.71 -3.53
CA GLU A 34 -10.60 3.33 -4.66
C GLU A 34 -10.35 4.17 -5.92
N ASN A 35 -9.97 5.44 -5.78
CA ASN A 35 -9.95 6.43 -6.85
C ASN A 35 -8.56 6.97 -7.18
N VAL A 36 -7.62 6.92 -6.22
CA VAL A 36 -6.36 7.66 -6.26
C VAL A 36 -5.20 6.76 -5.87
N VAL A 37 -4.18 6.69 -6.74
CA VAL A 37 -2.89 6.09 -6.41
C VAL A 37 -2.05 7.12 -5.67
N PHE A 38 -1.74 6.83 -4.41
CA PHE A 38 -0.92 7.73 -3.58
C PHE A 38 0.56 7.53 -3.86
N TYR A 39 1.01 6.30 -4.00
CA TYR A 39 2.43 6.00 -4.16
C TYR A 39 2.66 4.73 -4.97
N VAL A 40 3.72 4.72 -5.77
CA VAL A 40 4.29 3.57 -6.48
C VAL A 40 5.75 3.45 -6.04
N GLY A 41 6.21 2.23 -5.78
CA GLY A 41 7.63 1.97 -5.55
C GLY A 41 8.06 0.59 -5.99
N GLN A 42 9.36 0.35 -5.91
CA GLN A 42 9.99 -0.93 -6.23
C GLN A 42 10.99 -1.38 -5.16
N SER A 43 11.18 -2.70 -5.06
CA SER A 43 12.16 -3.35 -4.20
C SER A 43 12.24 -4.83 -4.55
N PHE A 44 13.39 -5.48 -4.44
CA PHE A 44 13.49 -6.95 -4.63
C PHE A 44 12.52 -7.77 -3.76
N LEU A 45 12.03 -7.21 -2.66
CA LEU A 45 10.96 -7.78 -1.86
C LEU A 45 9.94 -6.69 -1.47
N ALA A 46 8.94 -6.48 -2.34
CA ALA A 46 7.96 -5.42 -2.17
C ALA A 46 7.23 -5.48 -0.82
N PHE A 47 6.86 -6.68 -0.35
CA PHE A 47 6.23 -6.88 0.96
C PHE A 47 7.05 -6.28 2.11
N ALA A 48 8.35 -6.59 2.17
CA ALA A 48 9.23 -6.11 3.24
C ALA A 48 9.39 -4.58 3.16
N ARG A 49 9.46 -4.04 1.94
CA ARG A 49 9.58 -2.61 1.72
C ARG A 49 8.34 -1.84 2.17
N VAL A 50 7.14 -2.38 1.94
CA VAL A 50 5.89 -1.79 2.46
C VAL A 50 5.90 -1.79 4.00
N TRP A 51 6.28 -2.91 4.64
CA TRP A 51 6.42 -2.95 6.10
C TRP A 51 7.45 -1.94 6.63
N GLU A 52 8.58 -1.78 5.95
CA GLU A 52 9.60 -0.78 6.31
C GLU A 52 9.03 0.63 6.25
N HIS A 53 8.25 0.97 5.22
CA HIS A 53 7.55 2.26 5.13
C HIS A 53 6.63 2.47 6.33
N LEU A 54 5.83 1.47 6.70
CA LEU A 54 4.88 1.55 7.81
C LEU A 54 5.60 1.74 9.15
N ILE A 55 6.62 0.94 9.44
CA ILE A 55 7.39 1.02 10.70
C ILE A 55 8.17 2.35 10.77
N SER A 56 8.88 2.71 9.70
CA SER A 56 9.68 3.94 9.64
C SER A 56 8.78 5.18 9.66
N GLY A 57 7.62 5.12 9.02
CA GLY A 57 6.64 6.20 9.03
C GLY A 57 6.05 6.44 10.41
N PHE A 58 5.82 5.39 11.19
CA PHE A 58 5.40 5.53 12.58
C PHE A 58 6.45 6.29 13.42
N LYS A 59 7.74 6.07 13.12
CA LYS A 59 8.88 6.79 13.71
C LYS A 59 9.16 8.17 13.09
N GLY A 60 8.46 8.56 12.02
CA GLY A 60 8.69 9.85 11.34
C GLY A 60 9.70 9.84 10.20
N HIS A 61 10.24 8.70 9.81
CA HIS A 61 11.31 8.60 8.81
C HIS A 61 10.84 8.23 7.40
N SER A 62 9.56 7.88 7.23
CA SER A 62 9.00 7.61 5.91
C SER A 62 7.78 8.48 5.65
N MET A 63 7.83 9.27 4.57
CA MET A 63 6.70 10.08 4.10
C MET A 63 5.46 9.22 3.80
N VAL A 64 5.63 8.10 3.11
CA VAL A 64 4.53 7.19 2.75
C VAL A 64 3.89 6.59 4.00
N GLY A 65 4.68 6.06 4.93
CA GLY A 65 4.13 5.56 6.18
C GLY A 65 3.54 6.65 7.06
N ARG A 66 4.11 7.86 7.07
CA ARG A 66 3.54 9.02 7.77
C ARG A 66 2.18 9.38 7.22
N PHE A 67 2.03 9.40 5.90
CA PHE A 67 0.75 9.62 5.25
C PHE A 67 -0.30 8.59 5.69
N VAL A 68 0.07 7.31 5.73
CA VAL A 68 -0.80 6.23 6.23
C VAL A 68 -1.26 6.51 7.66
N TRP A 69 -0.33 6.80 8.57
CA TRP A 69 -0.68 6.95 9.99
C TRP A 69 -1.43 8.25 10.28
N CYS A 70 -1.07 9.37 9.67
CA CYS A 70 -1.80 10.62 9.86
C CYS A 70 -3.26 10.53 9.39
N ASN A 71 -3.56 9.67 8.41
CA ASN A 71 -4.91 9.42 7.91
C ASN A 71 -5.63 8.26 8.61
N TRP A 72 -5.10 7.71 9.71
CA TRP A 72 -5.80 6.69 10.49
C TRP A 72 -7.07 7.27 11.16
N PRO A 73 -8.23 6.57 11.15
CA PRO A 73 -8.45 5.19 10.67
C PRO A 73 -8.87 5.09 9.19
N LYS A 74 -9.06 6.21 8.48
CA LYS A 74 -9.47 6.20 7.05
C LYS A 74 -8.51 5.38 6.19
N SER A 75 -7.21 5.43 6.49
CA SER A 75 -6.19 4.63 5.79
C SER A 75 -6.35 3.11 5.92
N MET A 76 -7.15 2.60 6.85
CA MET A 76 -7.45 1.16 6.94
C MET A 76 -8.06 0.59 5.64
N SER A 77 -8.80 1.43 4.89
CA SER A 77 -9.40 1.06 3.60
C SER A 77 -8.45 1.24 2.41
N PHE A 78 -7.25 1.78 2.64
CA PHE A 78 -6.25 1.84 1.58
C PHE A 78 -5.91 0.43 1.13
N THR A 79 -5.57 0.30 -0.14
CA THR A 79 -5.20 -0.95 -0.78
C THR A 79 -3.71 -0.94 -1.04
N ILE A 80 -3.06 -2.03 -0.64
CA ILE A 80 -1.70 -2.38 -1.06
C ILE A 80 -1.84 -3.31 -2.26
N GLU A 81 -1.24 -2.92 -3.38
CA GLU A 81 -1.06 -3.82 -4.51
C GLU A 81 0.39 -4.23 -4.63
N LEU A 82 0.66 -5.51 -4.84
CA LEU A 82 2.01 -6.06 -5.04
C LEU A 82 2.06 -6.76 -6.40
N LEU A 83 3.03 -6.39 -7.23
CA LEU A 83 3.15 -6.89 -8.61
C LEU A 83 4.57 -7.39 -8.87
N SER A 84 4.70 -8.22 -9.89
CA SER A 84 6.00 -8.62 -10.43
C SER A 84 6.30 -7.87 -11.72
N SER A 85 7.50 -7.30 -11.81
CA SER A 85 8.07 -6.75 -13.05
C SER A 85 8.13 -7.77 -14.18
N GLN A 86 8.11 -9.07 -13.85
CA GLN A 86 8.09 -10.18 -14.81
C GLN A 86 6.70 -10.48 -15.38
N SER A 87 5.66 -9.76 -14.94
CA SER A 87 4.31 -9.92 -15.48
C SER A 87 4.17 -9.34 -16.90
N GLU A 88 3.24 -9.89 -17.68
CA GLU A 88 3.08 -9.58 -19.11
C GLU A 88 2.81 -8.10 -19.39
N GLN A 89 2.16 -7.40 -18.45
CA GLN A 89 1.90 -5.95 -18.54
C GLN A 89 3.15 -5.08 -18.62
N PHE A 90 4.33 -5.61 -18.28
CA PHE A 90 5.62 -4.91 -18.34
C PHE A 90 6.51 -5.37 -19.52
N SER A 91 5.98 -6.24 -20.39
CA SER A 91 6.71 -6.73 -21.58
C SER A 91 7.16 -5.59 -22.50
N VAL A 92 6.37 -4.52 -22.61
CA VAL A 92 6.70 -3.32 -23.39
C VAL A 92 7.97 -2.61 -22.92
N VAL A 93 8.32 -2.75 -21.64
CA VAL A 93 9.57 -2.24 -21.04
C VAL A 93 10.57 -3.37 -20.77
N ARG A 94 10.44 -4.49 -21.47
CA ARG A 94 11.31 -5.68 -21.37
C ARG A 94 11.42 -6.24 -19.95
N ASN A 95 10.37 -6.08 -19.15
CA ASN A 95 10.33 -6.51 -17.75
C ASN A 95 11.47 -5.93 -16.89
N GLU A 96 12.04 -4.79 -17.28
CA GLU A 96 13.06 -4.12 -16.47
C GLU A 96 12.40 -3.43 -15.27
N LEU A 97 12.89 -3.72 -14.07
CA LEU A 97 12.28 -3.25 -12.81
C LEU A 97 12.14 -1.71 -12.74
N ASN A 98 13.25 -0.99 -13.00
CA ASN A 98 13.24 0.48 -13.00
C ASN A 98 12.32 1.06 -14.08
N ALA A 99 12.24 0.41 -15.25
CA ALA A 99 11.38 0.87 -16.33
C ALA A 99 9.89 0.56 -16.03
N SER A 100 9.62 -0.54 -15.34
CA SER A 100 8.30 -0.95 -14.89
C SER A 100 7.75 0.00 -13.83
N GLU A 101 8.58 0.39 -12.85
CA GLU A 101 8.23 1.43 -11.87
C GLU A 101 7.90 2.75 -12.57
N ARG A 102 8.76 3.22 -13.50
CA ARG A 102 8.51 4.44 -14.27
C ARG A 102 7.21 4.36 -15.08
N LEU A 103 6.92 3.21 -15.70
CA LEU A 103 5.68 3.00 -16.45
C LEU A 103 4.45 3.14 -15.54
N LEU A 104 4.51 2.59 -14.31
CA LEU A 104 3.44 2.72 -13.32
C LEU A 104 3.28 4.18 -12.85
N ILE A 105 4.39 4.87 -12.57
CA ILE A 105 4.36 6.29 -12.17
C ILE A 105 3.76 7.15 -13.30
N GLN A 106 4.15 6.93 -14.56
CA GLN A 106 3.60 7.66 -15.70
C GLN A 106 2.12 7.36 -15.94
N ARG A 107 1.69 6.11 -15.71
CA ARG A 107 0.29 5.69 -15.91
C ARG A 107 -0.64 6.30 -14.86
N TRP A 108 -0.21 6.33 -13.60
CA TRP A 108 -1.07 6.67 -12.47
C TRP A 108 -0.83 8.06 -11.88
N SER A 109 0.29 8.71 -12.24
CA SER A 109 0.72 10.01 -11.72
C SER A 109 0.55 10.16 -10.20
N PRO A 110 1.16 9.28 -9.37
CA PRO A 110 0.80 9.16 -7.96
C PRO A 110 1.02 10.42 -7.14
N CYS A 111 0.18 10.66 -6.13
CA CYS A 111 0.22 11.89 -5.34
C CYS A 111 1.51 12.13 -4.56
N LEU A 112 2.28 11.09 -4.22
CA LEU A 112 3.44 11.19 -3.34
C LEU A 112 4.76 10.84 -4.05
N ASN A 113 4.72 10.40 -5.31
CA ASN A 113 5.92 10.24 -6.13
C ASN A 113 6.34 11.61 -6.67
N ILE A 114 7.46 12.13 -6.18
CA ILE A 114 8.05 13.40 -6.67
C ILE A 114 8.99 13.12 -7.85
N SER A 115 9.84 12.11 -7.71
CA SER A 115 10.76 11.69 -8.77
C SER A 115 10.01 11.00 -9.91
N HIS A 116 10.42 11.29 -11.16
CA HIS A 116 9.87 10.70 -12.38
C HIS A 116 8.37 10.94 -12.62
N ASN A 117 7.77 11.89 -11.90
CA ASN A 117 6.36 12.24 -12.01
C ASN A 117 6.22 13.71 -12.43
N SER A 118 6.11 13.96 -13.73
CA SER A 118 6.00 15.31 -14.28
C SER A 118 4.60 15.93 -14.11
N GLN A 119 3.57 15.10 -13.88
CA GLN A 119 2.17 15.52 -13.76
C GLN A 119 1.54 14.97 -12.48
N GLN A 120 2.23 15.20 -11.34
CA GLN A 120 1.79 14.72 -10.04
C GLN A 120 0.34 15.10 -9.75
N THR A 121 -0.49 14.09 -9.50
CA THR A 121 -1.89 14.30 -9.13
C THR A 121 -1.93 14.96 -7.76
N PRO A 122 -2.67 16.08 -7.56
CA PRO A 122 -2.77 16.70 -6.25
C PRO A 122 -3.40 15.73 -5.25
N LEU A 123 -2.90 15.75 -4.01
CA LEU A 123 -3.52 14.98 -2.94
C LEU A 123 -4.93 15.51 -2.67
N PRO A 124 -5.99 14.67 -2.68
CA PRO A 124 -7.35 15.14 -2.43
C PRO A 124 -7.51 15.79 -1.05
N ASP A 125 -8.30 16.85 -0.95
CA ASP A 125 -8.53 17.62 0.29
C ASP A 125 -9.07 16.78 1.45
N SER A 126 -9.71 15.65 1.14
CA SER A 126 -10.21 14.71 2.15
C SER A 126 -9.11 13.93 2.89
N TYR A 127 -7.84 14.12 2.52
CA TYR A 127 -6.67 13.49 3.13
C TYR A 127 -5.75 14.51 3.78
N LEU A 128 -5.20 14.14 4.93
CA LEU A 128 -4.16 14.89 5.60
C LEU A 128 -2.81 14.68 4.89
N PRO A 129 -2.00 15.73 4.72
CA PRO A 129 -0.68 15.59 4.12
C PRO A 129 0.29 14.83 5.05
N PRO A 130 1.40 14.27 4.52
CA PRO A 130 2.34 13.45 5.32
C PRO A 130 2.98 14.19 6.51
N ASN A 131 3.11 15.52 6.42
CA ASN A 131 3.65 16.39 7.46
C ASN A 131 2.62 16.77 8.54
N ALA A 132 1.35 16.40 8.37
CA ALA A 132 0.32 16.65 9.36
C ALA A 132 0.66 15.97 10.70
N PRO A 133 0.17 16.50 11.83
CA PRO A 133 0.37 15.87 13.13
C PRO A 133 -0.38 14.55 13.19
N PHE A 134 0.28 13.51 13.71
CA PHE A 134 -0.36 12.24 13.98
C PHE A 134 -1.27 12.39 15.22
N ARG A 135 -2.57 12.54 14.97
CA ARG A 135 -3.56 12.99 15.98
C ARG A 135 -3.74 12.02 17.16
N ARG A 136 -3.42 10.73 16.99
CA ARG A 136 -3.58 9.70 18.03
C ARG A 136 -2.24 9.04 18.35
N ARG A 137 -1.62 9.41 19.47
CA ARG A 137 -0.40 8.75 19.98
C ARG A 137 -0.74 7.39 20.62
N ARG A 138 -1.10 6.41 19.80
CA ARG A 138 -1.17 4.99 20.19
C ARG A 138 0.11 4.29 19.71
N SER A 139 0.55 3.25 20.42
CA SER A 139 1.65 2.41 19.94
C SER A 139 1.26 1.73 18.62
N LEU A 140 2.24 1.36 17.80
CA LEU A 140 2.00 0.62 16.55
C LEU A 140 1.17 -0.64 16.80
N ASN A 141 1.47 -1.40 17.86
CA ASN A 141 0.72 -2.58 18.25
C ASN A 141 -0.76 -2.28 18.51
N MET A 142 -1.08 -1.15 19.16
CA MET A 142 -2.47 -0.76 19.40
C MET A 142 -3.21 -0.42 18.10
N LEU A 143 -2.52 0.09 17.08
CA LEU A 143 -3.12 0.33 15.76
C LEU A 143 -3.35 -0.98 15.01
N ILE A 144 -2.40 -1.92 15.08
CA ILE A 144 -2.55 -3.27 14.51
C ILE A 144 -3.73 -4.00 15.16
N LEU A 145 -3.86 -3.95 16.49
CA LEU A 145 -5.01 -4.51 17.22
C LEU A 145 -6.33 -3.85 16.82
N GLU A 146 -6.33 -2.55 16.52
CA GLU A 146 -7.51 -1.84 16.03
C GLU A 146 -7.92 -2.36 14.63
N ALA A 147 -6.95 -2.57 13.73
CA ALA A 147 -7.19 -3.21 12.43
C ALA A 147 -7.71 -4.64 12.59
N GLU A 148 -7.12 -5.44 13.48
CA GLU A 148 -7.53 -6.81 13.74
C GLU A 148 -9.00 -6.88 14.18
N ARG A 149 -9.44 -5.98 15.06
CA ARG A 149 -10.85 -5.91 15.50
C ARG A 149 -11.78 -5.58 14.34
N VAL A 150 -11.41 -4.64 13.48
CA VAL A 150 -12.21 -4.29 12.30
C VAL A 150 -12.31 -5.46 11.34
N VAL A 151 -11.20 -6.14 11.06
CA VAL A 151 -11.18 -7.32 10.18
C VAL A 151 -12.07 -8.44 10.74
N LYS A 152 -11.97 -8.76 12.04
CA LYS A 152 -12.83 -9.77 12.67
C LYS A 152 -14.31 -9.43 12.58
N ALA A 153 -14.68 -8.16 12.76
CA ALA A 153 -16.06 -7.72 12.64
C ALA A 153 -16.58 -7.87 11.20
N GLU A 154 -15.77 -7.52 10.20
CA GLU A 154 -16.10 -7.69 8.78
C GLU A 154 -16.23 -9.16 8.39
N ASP A 155 -15.29 -10.01 8.82
CA ASP A 155 -15.35 -11.45 8.56
C ASP A 155 -16.60 -12.08 9.19
N THR A 156 -16.98 -11.65 10.39
CA THR A 156 -18.22 -12.08 11.05
C THR A 156 -19.45 -11.65 10.25
N GLN A 157 -19.46 -10.42 9.74
CA GLN A 157 -20.57 -9.90 8.95
C GLN A 157 -20.72 -10.64 7.61
N LEU A 158 -19.61 -10.93 6.94
CA LEU A 158 -19.58 -11.73 5.70
C LEU A 158 -20.12 -13.14 5.95
N TRP A 159 -19.65 -13.80 7.02
CA TRP A 159 -20.13 -15.13 7.38
C TRP A 159 -21.65 -15.15 7.66
N LEU A 160 -22.18 -14.14 8.34
CA LEU A 160 -23.63 -14.01 8.59
C LEU A 160 -24.44 -13.73 7.31
N GLN A 161 -23.84 -13.14 6.27
CA GLN A 161 -24.48 -12.93 4.97
C GLN A 161 -24.51 -14.23 4.16
N ASP A 162 -23.43 -15.00 4.18
CA ASP A 162 -23.34 -16.28 3.46
C ASP A 162 -24.28 -17.37 4.02
N LEU A 163 -24.73 -17.21 5.27
CA LEU A 163 -25.71 -18.09 5.91
C LEU A 163 -27.18 -17.76 5.59
N LYS A 164 -27.45 -16.63 4.92
CA LYS A 164 -28.81 -16.21 4.52
C LYS A 164 -29.12 -16.61 3.08
#